data_AF-A0A7C6E5V8-F1
#
_entry.id   AF-A0A7C6E5V8-F1
#
_cell.length_a   1.000
_cell.length_b   1.000
_cell.length_c   1.000
_cell.angle_alpha   90.00
_cell.angle_beta   90.00
_cell.angle_gamma   90.00
#
_symmetry.space_group_name_H-M   'P 1'
#
loop_
_entity.id
_entity.type
_entity.pdbx_description
1 polymer ?
#
loop_
_entity_poly.entity_id
_entity_poly.type
_entity_poly.pdbx_seq_one_letter_code
_entity_poly.pdbx_strand_id
1 'polypeptide(L)' 'MTTTIQVSRRTRQLLDALKKKLFAKSYDEALQKLLAEKMEIPTSMFGSNPKLSRFKEEEEAEFHEL' A
#
# COMPACT_ATOMS: atom_id res chain seq x y z
N MET A 1 -14.02 -2.79 -6.24
CA MET A 1 -15.38 -2.64 -5.67
C MET A 1 -15.34 -1.53 -4.65
N THR A 2 -16.39 -0.71 -4.53
CA THR A 2 -16.45 0.37 -3.53
C THR A 2 -17.38 -0.04 -2.40
N THR A 3 -16.99 0.27 -1.17
CA THR A 3 -17.78 0.03 0.04
C THR A 3 -18.10 1.36 0.71
N THR A 4 -19.27 1.48 1.32
CA THR A 4 -19.66 2.69 2.05
C THR A 4 -19.39 2.52 3.53
N ILE A 5 -18.76 3.52 4.13
CA ILE A 5 -18.58 3.63 5.59
C ILE A 5 -19.33 4.86 6.08
N GLN A 6 -20.00 4.73 7.22
CA GLN A 6 -20.58 5.90 7.88
C GLN A 6 -19.54 6.56 8.77
N VAL A 7 -19.42 7.88 8.66
CA VAL A 7 -18.48 8.70 9.43
C VAL A 7 -19.15 9.97 9.93
N SER A 8 -18.64 10.51 11.03
CA SER A 8 -19.11 11.80 11.53
C SER A 8 -18.75 12.94 10.56
N ARG A 9 -19.49 14.07 10.64
CA ARG A 9 -19.15 15.27 9.85
C ARG A 9 -17.74 15.79 10.13
N ARG A 10 -17.31 15.73 11.40
CA ARG A 10 -15.96 16.11 11.82
C ARG A 10 -14.90 15.23 11.16
N THR A 11 -15.12 13.92 11.11
CA THR A 11 -14.21 12.99 10.45
C THR A 11 -14.10 13.28 8.96
N ARG A 12 -15.21 13.58 8.28
CA ARG A 12 -15.20 13.97 6.86
C ARG A 12 -14.35 15.22 6.59
N GLN A 13 -14.45 16.24 7.44
CA GLN A 13 -13.63 17.45 7.32
C GLN A 13 -12.13 17.17 7.49
N LEU A 14 -11.78 16.29 8.43
CA LEU A 14 -10.40 15.84 8.62
C LEU A 14 -9.89 15.05 7.41
N LEU A 15 -10.72 14.21 6.80
CA LEU A 15 -10.38 13.49 5.58
C LEU A 15 -10.16 14.42 4.39
N ASP A 16 -10.92 15.53 4.28
CA ASP A 16 -10.67 16.56 3.26
C ASP A 16 -9.32 17.25 3.46
N ALA A 17 -8.98 17.59 4.71
CA ALA A 17 -7.68 18.17 5.03
C ALA A 17 -6.53 17.19 4.73
N LEU A 18 -6.69 15.92 5.11
CA LEU A 18 -5.72 14.85 4.84
C LEU A 18 -5.51 14.64 3.34
N LYS A 19 -6.61 14.59 2.58
CA LYS A 19 -6.59 14.43 1.12
C LYS A 19 -5.78 15.54 0.44
N LYS A 20 -5.98 16.80 0.86
CA LYS A 20 -5.21 17.95 0.37
C LYS A 20 -3.73 17.87 0.75
N LYS A 21 -3.43 17.52 2.01
CA LYS A 21 -2.05 17.41 2.51
C LYS A 21 -1.24 16.34 1.76
N LEU A 22 -1.86 15.21 1.44
CA LEU A 22 -1.23 14.06 0.76
C LEU A 22 -1.37 14.08 -0.77
N PHE A 23 -1.94 15.16 -1.32
CA PHE A 23 -2.25 15.30 -2.76
C PHE A 23 -2.96 14.05 -3.33
N ALA A 24 -3.87 13.46 -2.56
CA ALA A 24 -4.55 12.22 -2.92
C ALA A 24 -5.79 12.51 -3.78
N LYS A 25 -6.10 11.62 -4.73
CA LYS A 25 -7.23 11.73 -5.66
C LYS A 25 -8.55 11.36 -4.99
N SER A 26 -8.53 10.46 -4.01
CA SER A 26 -9.71 10.01 -3.25
C SER A 26 -9.42 9.92 -1.74
N TYR A 27 -10.48 9.79 -0.92
CA TYR A 27 -10.30 9.50 0.50
C TYR A 27 -9.69 8.12 0.75
N ASP A 28 -10.01 7.16 -0.13
CA ASP A 28 -9.44 5.82 -0.08
C ASP A 28 -7.91 5.86 -0.26
N GLU A 29 -7.43 6.58 -1.28
CA GLU A 29 -6.00 6.76 -1.50
C GLU A 29 -5.32 7.51 -0.33
N ALA A 30 -5.99 8.53 0.23
CA ALA A 30 -5.49 9.25 1.39
C ALA A 30 -5.34 8.34 2.62
N LEU A 31 -6.31 7.46 2.85
CA LEU A 31 -6.28 6.48 3.94
C LEU A 31 -5.20 5.42 3.72
N GLN A 32 -5.05 4.91 2.50
CA GLN A 32 -4.00 3.94 2.17
C GLN A 32 -2.60 4.54 2.37
N LYS A 33 -2.35 5.77 1.90
CA LYS A 33 -1.09 6.47 2.12
C LYS A 33 -0.79 6.68 3.60
N LEU A 34 -1.80 7.11 4.37
CA LEU A 34 -1.66 7.30 5.82
C LEU A 34 -1.34 5.97 6.53
N LEU A 35 -2.02 4.88 6.16
CA LEU A 35 -1.79 3.57 6.76
C LEU A 35 -0.42 3.00 6.41
N ALA A 36 0.02 3.16 5.15
CA ALA A 36 1.37 2.77 4.74
C ALA A 36 2.45 3.53 5.51
N GLU A 37 2.27 4.84 5.70
CA GLU A 37 3.19 5.68 6.48
C GLU A 37 3.21 5.30 7.97
N LYS A 38 2.03 5.00 8.55
CA LYS A 38 1.92 4.75 10.00
C LYS A 38 2.24 3.34 10.43
N MET A 39 1.92 2.34 9.60
CA MET A 39 2.04 0.93 9.96
C MET A 39 3.24 0.26 9.29
N GLU A 40 4.07 1.02 8.57
CA GLU A 40 5.16 0.50 7.74
C GLU A 40 4.71 -0.65 6.83
N ILE A 41 3.41 -0.70 6.49
CA ILE A 41 2.84 -1.75 5.67
C ILE A 41 3.43 -1.53 4.28
N PRO A 42 4.25 -2.46 3.77
CA PRO A 42 4.82 -2.31 2.46
C PRO A 42 3.65 -2.28 1.47
N THR A 43 3.70 -1.31 0.56
CA THR A 43 2.71 -1.15 -0.52
C THR A 43 2.60 -2.39 -1.41
N SER A 44 3.55 -3.33 -1.26
CA SER A 44 3.57 -4.65 -1.86
C SER A 44 4.02 -5.69 -0.83
N MET A 45 3.36 -6.85 -0.81
CA MET A 45 3.86 -8.04 -0.09
C MET A 45 5.02 -8.72 -0.84
N PHE A 46 5.42 -8.22 -2.00
CA PHE A 46 6.56 -8.74 -2.74
C PHE A 46 7.86 -8.50 -1.94
N GLY A 47 8.50 -9.58 -1.51
CA GLY A 47 9.71 -9.54 -0.68
C GLY A 47 9.47 -9.30 0.81
N SER A 48 8.23 -9.37 1.30
CA SER A 48 7.91 -9.16 2.74
C SER A 48 8.22 -10.37 3.63
N ASN A 49 8.63 -11.51 3.05
CA ASN A 49 9.06 -12.68 3.81
C ASN A 49 10.56 -12.57 4.13
N PRO A 50 10.97 -12.30 5.38
CA PRO A 50 12.37 -12.16 5.76
C PRO A 50 13.18 -13.46 5.62
N LYS A 51 12.52 -14.61 5.41
CA LYS A 51 13.17 -15.91 5.14
C LYS A 51 13.51 -16.13 3.67
N LEU A 52 12.98 -15.32 2.75
CA LEU A 52 13.26 -15.43 1.33
C LEU A 52 14.36 -14.43 0.97
N SER A 53 15.50 -14.94 0.51
CA SER A 53 16.56 -14.14 -0.08
C SER A 53 16.07 -13.47 -1.37
N ARG A 54 16.68 -12.34 -1.74
CA ARG A 54 16.48 -11.74 -3.06
C ARG A 54 16.88 -12.76 -4.12
N PHE A 55 16.03 -12.94 -5.13
CA PHE A 55 16.40 -13.66 -6.35
C PHE A 55 17.68 -13.05 -6.91
N LYS A 56 18.73 -13.85 -7.01
CA LYS A 56 19.96 -13.47 -7.70
C LYS A 56 19.81 -13.91 -9.14
N GLU A 57 20.22 -13.06 -10.07
CA GLU A 57 20.22 -13.31 -11.53
C GLU A 57 20.96 -14.61 -11.90
N GLU A 58 21.87 -15.08 -11.04
CA GLU A 58 22.58 -16.35 -11.19
C GLU A 58 21.69 -17.61 -11.06
N GLU A 59 20.50 -17.52 -10.45
CA GLU A 59 19.55 -18.64 -10.29
C GLU A 59 18.63 -18.84 -11.51
N GLU A 60 18.66 -17.94 -12.50
CA GLU A 60 17.72 -17.94 -13.63
C GLU A 60 18.08 -18.96 -14.73
N ALA A 61 19.31 -19.51 -14.70
CA ALA A 61 19.87 -20.30 -15.81
C ALA A 61 19.80 -21.83 -15.68
N GLU A 62 19.29 -22.39 -14.57
CA GLU A 62 19.23 -23.87 -14.42
C GLU A 62 17.93 -24.51 -14.91
N PHE A 63 16.92 -23.72 -15.32
CA PHE A 63 15.58 -24.23 -15.63
C PHE A 63 15.18 -24.20 -17.11
N HIS A 64 16.09 -24.47 -18.05
CA HIS A 64 15.68 -24.78 -19.43
C HIS A 64 16.62 -25.76 -20.13
N GLU A 65 16.50 -27.05 -19.80
CA GLU A 65 16.78 -28.13 -20.77
C GLU A 65 15.57 -29.08 -20.79
N LEU A 66 14.78 -28.99 -21.87
CA LEU A 66 13.76 -29.97 -22.28
C LEU A 66 14.00 -30.33 -23.74
#